data_AF-A0A246U5M0-F1
#
_entry.id   AF-A0A246U5M0-F1
#
_cell.length_a   1.000
_cell.length_b   1.000
_cell.length_c   1.000
_cell.angle_alpha   90.00
_cell.angle_beta   90.00
_cell.angle_gamma   90.00
#
_symmetry.space_group_name_H-M   'P 1'
#
loop_
_entity.id
_entity.type
_entity.pdbx_description
1 polymer ?
#
loop_
_entity_poly.entity_id
_entity_poly.type
_entity_poly.pdbx_seq_one_letter_code
_entity_poly.pdbx_strand_id
1 'polypeptide(L)' 'MTVINIDHLLDTEPDQAFVRQDDSGRALFSFAIEYRMDNARWAASIWAYSHEDAEARVKAMKETLALCGQVFCEVPG' A
#
# COMPACT_ATOMS: atom_id res chain seq x y z
N MET A 1 13.81 8.08 -2.92
CA MET A 1 13.25 6.85 -3.51
C MET A 1 13.65 5.70 -2.60
N THR A 2 12.74 5.23 -1.75
CA THR A 2 13.03 4.13 -0.82
C THR A 2 12.66 2.82 -1.53
N VAL A 3 13.67 1.98 -1.79
CA VAL A 3 13.46 0.65 -2.33
C VAL A 3 13.16 -0.27 -1.16
N ILE A 4 11.91 -0.72 -1.03
CA ILE A 4 11.52 -1.69 -0.02
C ILE A 4 11.95 -3.08 -0.53
N ASN A 5 12.98 -3.65 0.10
CA ASN A 5 13.42 -5.01 -0.18
C ASN A 5 12.58 -5.99 0.66
N ILE A 6 11.70 -6.73 -0.01
CA ILE A 6 10.71 -7.62 0.61
C ILE A 6 11.35 -8.83 1.29
N ASP A 7 12.58 -9.21 0.89
CA ASP A 7 13.24 -10.43 1.39
C ASP A 7 13.76 -10.31 2.84
N HIS A 8 13.69 -9.12 3.46
CA HIS A 8 14.23 -8.85 4.80
C HIS A 8 13.20 -8.37 5.84
N LEU A 9 11.90 -8.35 5.52
CA LEU A 9 10.89 -7.65 6.32
C LEU A 9 10.26 -8.45 7.49
N LEU A 10 10.66 -9.69 7.74
CA LEU A 10 9.97 -10.54 8.71
C LEU A 10 10.26 -10.21 10.19
N ASP A 11 11.33 -9.46 10.51
CA ASP A 11 11.79 -9.22 11.90
C ASP A 11 11.95 -7.73 12.31
N THR A 12 11.45 -6.79 11.51
CA THR A 12 11.55 -5.34 11.81
C THR A 12 10.19 -4.68 11.89
N GLU A 13 9.96 -3.96 12.99
CA GLU A 13 8.81 -3.06 13.10
C GLU A 13 8.84 -2.04 11.94
N PRO A 14 7.68 -1.71 11.33
CA PRO A 14 7.63 -0.77 10.23
C PRO A 14 8.06 0.63 10.67
N ASP A 15 8.85 1.33 9.84
CA ASP A 15 9.23 2.71 10.11
C ASP A 15 7.99 3.59 10.33
N GLN A 16 8.10 4.60 11.19
CA GLN A 16 6.98 5.52 11.52
C GLN A 16 6.35 6.18 10.28
N ALA A 17 7.10 6.36 9.19
CA ALA A 17 6.58 6.89 7.94
C ALA A 17 5.55 5.96 7.25
N PHE A 18 5.58 4.67 7.56
CA PHE A 18 4.69 3.62 7.07
C PHE A 18 3.66 3.17 8.11
N VAL A 19 3.52 3.93 9.19
CA VAL A 19 2.47 3.77 10.19
C VAL A 19 1.66 5.06 10.25
N ARG A 20 0.34 4.94 10.13
CA ARG A 20 -0.59 6.05 10.34
C ARG A 20 -1.66 5.63 11.33
N GLN A 21 -2.30 6.58 11.97
CA GLN A 21 -3.51 6.33 12.74
C GLN A 21 -4.71 6.88 11.96
N ASP A 22 -5.80 6.13 11.95
CA ASP A 22 -7.09 6.67 11.52
C ASP A 22 -7.68 7.62 12.58
N ASP A 23 -8.83 8.20 12.27
CA ASP A 23 -9.56 9.11 13.17
C ASP A 23 -10.00 8.45 14.48
N SER A 24 -9.98 7.12 14.56
CA SER A 24 -10.30 6.32 15.76
C SER A 24 -9.05 5.85 16.52
N GLY A 25 -7.85 6.27 16.09
CA GLY A 25 -6.58 5.89 16.70
C GLY A 25 -6.09 4.49 16.33
N ARG A 26 -6.74 3.80 15.38
CA ARG A 26 -6.31 2.47 14.94
C ARG A 26 -5.15 2.60 13.95
N ALA A 27 -4.13 1.78 14.14
CA ALA A 27 -2.96 1.77 13.26
C ALA A 27 -3.29 1.22 11.86
N LEU A 28 -2.93 1.97 10.83
CA LEU A 28 -2.79 1.52 9.45
C LEU A 28 -1.31 1.40 9.12
N PHE A 29 -1.00 0.36 8.37
CA PHE A 29 0.34 0.07 7.89
C PHE A 29 0.36 0.15 6.38
N SER A 30 1.47 0.62 5.82
CA SER A 30 1.68 0.63 4.37
C SER A 30 2.21 -0.72 3.92
N PHE A 31 1.43 -1.44 3.11
CA PHE A 31 1.84 -2.70 2.50
C PHE A 31 2.24 -2.47 1.05
N ALA A 32 3.42 -2.95 0.68
CA ALA A 32 3.83 -3.02 -0.72
C ALA A 32 3.06 -4.16 -1.41
N ILE A 33 2.52 -3.87 -2.59
CA ILE A 33 1.91 -4.84 -3.48
C ILE A 33 2.64 -4.84 -4.81
N GLU A 34 2.72 -6.00 -5.43
CA GLU A 34 3.40 -6.20 -6.70
C GLU A 34 2.48 -6.93 -7.67
N TYR A 35 2.54 -6.51 -8.93
CA TYR A 35 1.89 -7.22 -10.02
C TYR A 35 2.79 -7.21 -11.26
N ARG A 36 2.56 -8.18 -12.13
CA ARG A 36 3.23 -8.26 -13.43
C ARG A 36 2.28 -7.79 -14.51
N MET A 37 2.79 -6.97 -15.41
CA MET A 37 2.11 -6.55 -16.62
C MET A 37 3.13 -6.66 -17.74
N ASP A 38 2.83 -7.48 -18.75
CA ASP A 38 3.77 -7.90 -19.77
C ASP A 38 5.05 -8.51 -19.15
N ASN A 39 6.23 -8.06 -19.61
CA ASN A 39 7.53 -8.44 -19.06
C ASN A 39 8.02 -7.50 -17.95
N ALA A 40 7.17 -6.61 -17.43
CA ALA A 40 7.53 -5.65 -16.40
C ALA A 40 6.90 -5.98 -15.05
N ARG A 41 7.64 -5.67 -14.00
CA ARG A 41 7.21 -5.78 -12.60
C ARG A 41 6.87 -4.38 -12.11
N TRP A 42 5.62 -4.22 -11.68
CA TRP A 42 5.10 -2.98 -11.16
C TRP A 42 4.82 -3.13 -9.67
N ALA A 43 5.07 -2.07 -8.91
CA ALA A 43 4.81 -2.03 -7.48
C ALA A 43 3.96 -0.82 -7.14
N ALA A 44 3.05 -1.01 -6.19
CA ALA A 44 2.27 0.04 -5.57
C ALA A 44 2.23 -0.20 -4.05
N SER A 45 1.74 0.77 -3.31
CA SER A 45 1.53 0.63 -1.86
C SER A 45 0.07 0.87 -1.51
N ILE A 46 -0.46 0.08 -0.59
CA ILE A 46 -1.81 0.23 -0.04
C ILE A 46 -1.73 0.40 1.47
N TRP A 47 -2.67 1.13 2.05
CA TRP A 47 -2.82 1.22 3.50
C TRP A 47 -3.85 0.19 3.97
N ALA A 48 -3.49 -0.60 4.97
CA ALA A 48 -4.35 -1.63 5.53
C ALA A 48 -4.10 -1.79 7.05
N TYR A 49 -5.08 -2.33 7.77
CA TYR A 49 -5.00 -2.48 9.22
C TYR A 49 -4.20 -3.70 9.69
N SER A 50 -4.04 -4.69 8.82
CA SER A 50 -3.34 -5.95 9.07
C SER A 50 -2.94 -6.59 7.75
N HIS A 51 -2.13 -7.65 7.80
CA HIS A 51 -1.81 -8.43 6.61
C HIS A 51 -3.06 -9.06 5.97
N GLU A 52 -3.99 -9.56 6.79
CA GLU A 52 -5.26 -10.12 6.31
C GLU A 52 -6.14 -9.06 5.60
N ASP A 53 -6.22 -7.84 6.14
CA ASP A 53 -6.91 -6.72 5.47
C ASP A 53 -6.21 -6.34 4.15
N ALA A 54 -4.87 -6.36 4.13
CA ALA A 54 -4.10 -6.11 2.91
C ALA A 54 -4.39 -7.16 1.83
N GLU A 55 -4.41 -8.46 2.18
CA GLU A 55 -4.75 -9.55 1.26
C GLU A 55 -6.20 -9.44 0.75
N ALA A 56 -7.15 -9.14 1.63
CA ALA A 56 -8.55 -8.95 1.27
C ALA A 56 -8.73 -7.79 0.26
N ARG A 57 -8.01 -6.68 0.46
CA ARG A 57 -7.98 -5.55 -0.49
C ARG A 57 -7.34 -5.94 -1.81
N VAL A 58 -6.22 -6.67 -1.81
CA VAL A 58 -5.60 -7.18 -3.05
C VAL A 58 -6.56 -8.09 -3.82
N LYS A 59 -7.31 -8.96 -3.12
CA LYS A 59 -8.34 -9.78 -3.74
C LYS A 59 -9.43 -8.92 -4.39
N ALA A 60 -9.96 -7.92 -3.67
CA ALA A 60 -10.93 -6.99 -4.23
C ALA A 60 -10.39 -6.22 -5.44
N MET A 61 -9.10 -5.83 -5.44
CA MET A 61 -8.45 -5.19 -6.60
C MET A 61 -8.43 -6.10 -7.82
N LYS A 62 -8.09 -7.38 -7.65
CA LYS A 62 -8.08 -8.35 -8.76
C LYS A 62 -9.46 -8.52 -9.41
N GLU A 63 -10.52 -8.34 -8.64
CA GLU A 63 -11.90 -8.58 -9.09
C GLU A 63 -12.60 -7.31 -9.61
N THR A 64 -12.30 -6.14 -9.01
CA THR A 64 -13.15 -4.94 -9.17
C THR A 64 -12.39 -3.62 -9.37
N LEU A 65 -11.05 -3.64 -9.50
CA LEU A 65 -10.26 -2.42 -9.66
C LEU A 65 -10.65 -1.67 -10.96
N ALA A 66 -10.84 -0.36 -10.84
CA ALA A 66 -11.17 0.53 -11.95
C ALA A 66 -10.30 1.80 -11.92
N LEU A 67 -10.01 2.35 -13.11
CA LEU A 67 -9.33 3.64 -13.25
C LEU A 67 -10.33 4.78 -13.02
N CYS A 68 -10.13 5.55 -11.96
CA CYS A 68 -11.02 6.67 -11.61
C CYS A 68 -10.58 8.04 -12.15
N GLY A 69 -9.43 8.13 -12.83
CA GLY A 69 -8.86 9.38 -13.34
C GLY A 69 -7.46 9.66 -12.81
N GLN A 70 -7.03 10.92 -12.92
CA GLN A 70 -5.73 11.39 -12.45
C GLN A 70 -5.84 12.01 -11.05
N VAL A 71 -4.86 11.71 -10.19
CA VAL A 71 -4.76 12.31 -8.86
C VAL A 71 -4.05 13.66 -8.99
N PHE A 72 -4.67 14.72 -8.47
CA PHE A 72 -4.07 16.05 -8.36
C PHE A 72 -3.91 16.42 -6.89
N CYS A 73 -2.84 17.13 -6.57
CA CYS A 73 -2.64 17.74 -5.26
C CYS A 73 -2.90 19.24 -5.38
N GLU A 74 -3.86 19.75 -4.61
CA GLU A 74 -4.08 21.18 -4.47
C GLU A 74 -3.50 21.63 -3.13
N VAL A 75 -2.58 22.60 -3.16
CA VAL A 75 -2.02 23.23 -1.96
C VAL A 75 -2.75 24.54 -1.76
N PRO A 76 -3.49 24.74 -0.65
CA PRO A 76 -4.13 26.02 -0.37
C PRO A 76 -3.07 27.14 -0.29
N GLY A 77 -3.31 28.22 -1.04
CA GLY A 77 -2.48 29.43 -1.03
C GLY A 77 -2.78 30.38 0.13
#